data_AF-A0A318JGX3-F1
#
_entry.id   AF-A0A318JGX3-F1
#
_cell.length_a   1.000
_cell.length_b   1.000
_cell.length_c   1.000
_cell.angle_alpha   90.00
_cell.angle_beta   90.00
_cell.angle_gamma   90.00
#
_symmetry.space_group_name_H-M   'P 1'
#
loop_
_entity.id
_entity.type
_entity.pdbx_description
1 polymer ?
#
loop_
_entity_poly.entity_id
_entity_poly.type
_entity_poly.pdbx_seq_one_letter_code
_entity_poly.pdbx_strand_id
1 'polypeptide(L)'
;MKLSARIMLISLSALTFAALSGSAAAETEWQKQHPRRAEVNHRLDHQDKRINRERKEGEINKQQARELHQQDRAIRQQERADARQNHGHITKQEQKTLNQEENTVSKEIGK
;
A
#
# COMPACT_ATOMS: atom_id res chain seq x y z
N MET A 1 -48.03 5.09 -57.91
CA MET A 1 -48.06 6.51 -57.51
C MET A 1 -48.43 6.53 -56.02
N LYS A 2 -47.66 7.03 -55.06
CA LYS A 2 -46.70 8.14 -54.99
C LYS A 2 -45.62 7.83 -53.94
N LEU A 3 -44.41 8.32 -54.16
CA LEU A 3 -43.30 8.43 -53.20
C LEU A 3 -43.73 9.19 -51.93
N SER A 4 -43.05 8.95 -50.79
CA SER A 4 -42.41 10.01 -50.00
C SER A 4 -41.47 9.47 -48.92
N ALA A 5 -40.32 10.12 -48.83
CA ALA A 5 -39.16 9.82 -48.00
C ALA A 5 -39.36 10.12 -46.51
N ARG A 6 -38.54 9.49 -45.67
CA ARG A 6 -37.87 10.13 -44.52
C ARG A 6 -36.72 9.26 -44.02
N ILE A 7 -35.53 9.56 -44.53
CA ILE A 7 -34.25 9.15 -43.95
C ILE A 7 -34.14 9.92 -42.63
N MET A 8 -34.12 9.20 -41.50
CA MET A 8 -33.71 9.78 -40.22
C MET A 8 -32.44 9.07 -39.77
N LEU A 9 -31.31 9.65 -40.18
CA LEU A 9 -29.98 9.33 -39.68
C LEU A 9 -29.94 9.69 -38.19
N ILE A 10 -29.87 8.69 -37.31
CA ILE A 10 -29.47 8.88 -35.92
C ILE A 10 -28.00 8.51 -35.85
N SER A 11 -27.17 9.54 -35.96
CA SER A 11 -25.73 9.48 -35.71
C SER A 11 -25.45 9.64 -34.21
N LEU A 12 -24.40 8.93 -33.78
CA LEU A 12 -23.48 9.28 -32.69
C LEU A 12 -23.91 8.93 -31.25
N SER A 13 -23.83 7.64 -30.91
CA SER A 13 -23.50 7.23 -29.54
C SER A 13 -21.97 7.11 -29.42
N ALA A 14 -21.35 8.18 -28.92
CA ALA A 14 -19.96 8.17 -28.49
C ALA A 14 -19.77 7.17 -27.34
N LEU A 15 -19.02 6.10 -27.60
CA LEU A 15 -18.48 5.21 -26.57
C LEU A 15 -17.50 6.02 -25.72
N THR A 16 -17.98 6.50 -24.58
CA THR A 16 -17.11 7.05 -23.54
C THR A 16 -16.34 5.90 -22.91
N PHE A 17 -15.04 5.84 -23.22
CA PHE A 17 -14.11 4.95 -22.54
C PHE A 17 -13.98 5.44 -21.10
N ALA A 18 -14.67 4.78 -20.17
CA ALA A 18 -14.55 5.07 -18.74
C ALA A 18 -13.10 4.89 -18.32
N ALA A 19 -12.53 5.94 -17.74
CA ALA A 19 -11.19 5.93 -17.19
C ALA A 19 -11.01 4.74 -16.23
N LEU A 20 -9.98 3.93 -16.45
CA LEU A 20 -9.44 3.06 -15.40
C LEU A 20 -8.81 3.95 -14.33
N SER A 21 -9.64 4.47 -13.44
CA SER A 21 -9.20 5.15 -12.23
C SER A 21 -8.59 4.10 -11.32
N GLY A 22 -7.27 4.17 -11.11
CA GLY A 22 -6.57 3.34 -10.14
C GLY A 22 -7.29 3.37 -8.80
N SER A 23 -7.56 2.20 -8.24
CA SER A 23 -8.26 2.02 -6.98
C SER A 23 -7.42 2.58 -5.83
N ALA A 24 -7.62 3.85 -5.49
CA ALA A 24 -7.26 4.37 -4.17
C ALA A 24 -8.25 3.75 -3.17
N ALA A 25 -7.80 2.72 -2.46
CA ALA A 25 -8.60 2.15 -1.37
C ALA A 25 -8.85 3.25 -0.33
N ALA A 26 -10.11 3.51 -0.01
CA ALA A 26 -10.48 4.50 0.99
C ALA A 26 -9.90 4.11 2.35
N GLU A 27 -9.38 5.09 3.10
CA GLU A 27 -8.92 4.85 4.47
C GLU A 27 -10.07 4.33 5.34
N THR A 28 -9.81 3.22 6.04
CA THR A 28 -10.75 2.62 6.98
C THR A 28 -10.94 3.50 8.22
N GLU A 29 -12.09 3.36 8.88
CA GLU A 29 -12.34 4.07 10.16
C GLU A 29 -11.29 3.76 11.22
N TRP A 30 -10.73 2.55 11.23
CA TRP A 30 -9.63 2.19 12.13
C TRP A 30 -8.36 3.02 11.86
N GLN A 31 -8.01 3.22 10.60
CA GLN A 31 -6.83 4.02 10.22
C GLN A 31 -6.97 5.48 10.66
N LYS A 32 -8.18 6.05 10.50
CA LYS A 32 -8.49 7.42 10.97
C LYS A 32 -8.34 7.56 12.49
N GLN A 33 -8.77 6.54 13.24
CA GLN A 33 -8.66 6.52 14.71
C GLN A 33 -7.23 6.24 15.19
N HIS A 34 -6.40 5.58 14.37
CA HIS A 34 -5.03 5.16 14.72
C HIS A 34 -3.99 5.63 13.68
N PRO A 35 -3.88 6.94 13.41
CA PRO A 35 -3.10 7.45 12.27
C PRO A 35 -1.62 7.05 12.33
N ARG A 36 -1.00 7.08 13.53
CA ARG A 36 0.42 6.69 13.68
C ARG A 36 0.66 5.22 13.39
N ARG A 37 -0.24 4.35 13.83
CA ARG A 37 -0.18 2.91 13.55
C ARG A 37 -0.46 2.65 12.08
N ALA A 38 -1.42 3.37 11.49
CA ALA A 38 -1.70 3.28 10.07
C ALA A 38 -0.45 3.60 9.23
N GLU A 39 0.28 4.65 9.58
CA GLU A 39 1.54 5.03 8.92
C GLU A 39 2.60 3.91 8.99
N VAL A 40 2.93 3.43 10.20
CA VAL A 40 3.91 2.33 10.38
C VAL A 40 3.47 1.08 9.61
N ASN A 41 2.20 0.67 9.73
CA ASN A 41 1.71 -0.50 9.01
C ASN A 41 1.75 -0.33 7.48
N HIS A 42 1.52 0.89 6.97
CA HIS A 42 1.67 1.19 5.54
C HIS A 42 3.13 1.09 5.07
N ARG A 43 4.07 1.54 5.90
CA ARG A 43 5.50 1.46 5.61
C ARG A 43 5.97 0.00 5.58
N LEU A 44 5.56 -0.82 6.54
CA LEU A 44 5.79 -2.28 6.52
C LEU A 44 5.21 -2.95 5.26
N ASP A 45 3.96 -2.64 4.88
CA ASP A 45 3.35 -3.19 3.65
C ASP A 45 4.13 -2.77 2.38
N HIS A 46 4.61 -1.53 2.33
CA HIS A 46 5.43 -1.07 1.22
C HIS A 46 6.78 -1.80 1.17
N GLN A 47 7.43 -2.02 2.32
CA GLN A 47 8.69 -2.76 2.40
C GLN A 47 8.50 -4.22 1.97
N ASP A 48 7.46 -4.92 2.43
CA ASP A 48 7.15 -6.29 2.00
C ASP A 48 7.03 -6.39 0.47
N LYS A 49 6.31 -5.45 -0.15
CA LYS A 49 6.18 -5.37 -1.62
C LYS A 49 7.52 -5.17 -2.31
N ARG A 50 8.38 -4.30 -1.77
CA ARG A 50 9.74 -4.07 -2.31
C ARG A 50 10.60 -5.33 -2.19
N ILE A 51 10.65 -5.97 -1.02
CA ILE A 51 11.40 -7.21 -0.79
C ILE A 51 10.96 -8.29 -1.78
N ASN A 52 9.65 -8.46 -1.95
CA ASN A 52 9.10 -9.46 -2.86
C ASN A 52 9.42 -9.16 -4.33
N ARG A 53 9.40 -7.87 -4.72
CA ARG A 53 9.77 -7.42 -6.07
C ARG A 53 11.25 -7.66 -6.34
N GLU A 54 12.13 -7.18 -5.48
CA GLU A 54 13.59 -7.30 -5.68
C GLU A 54 14.05 -8.76 -5.65
N ARG A 55 13.43 -9.60 -4.81
CA ARG A 55 13.63 -11.06 -4.87
C ARG A 55 13.21 -11.66 -6.20
N LYS A 56 12.10 -11.18 -6.78
CA LYS A 56 11.59 -11.67 -8.08
C LYS A 56 12.49 -11.21 -9.24
N GLU A 57 13.01 -10.00 -9.15
CA GLU A 57 13.94 -9.41 -10.14
C GLU A 57 15.35 -10.01 -10.03
N GLY A 58 15.69 -10.59 -8.88
CA GLY A 58 16.98 -11.25 -8.64
C GLY A 58 18.02 -10.33 -7.98
N GLU A 59 17.64 -9.11 -7.65
CA GLU A 59 18.48 -8.11 -6.96
C GLU A 59 18.85 -8.57 -5.54
N ILE A 60 17.97 -9.32 -4.87
CA ILE A 60 18.26 -9.97 -3.59
C ILE A 60 17.95 -11.46 -3.64
N ASN A 61 18.77 -12.27 -2.97
CA ASN A 61 18.57 -13.71 -2.92
C ASN A 61 17.50 -14.12 -1.87
N LYS A 62 17.12 -15.41 -1.88
CA LYS A 62 16.09 -15.96 -0.97
C LYS A 62 16.44 -15.80 0.52
N GLN A 63 17.74 -15.85 0.87
CA GLN A 63 18.20 -15.73 2.25
C GLN A 63 18.09 -14.27 2.72
N GLN A 64 18.59 -13.31 1.93
CA GLN A 64 18.44 -11.88 2.19
C GLN A 64 16.97 -11.48 2.33
N ALA A 65 16.10 -11.92 1.41
CA ALA A 65 14.66 -11.64 1.50
C ALA A 65 14.05 -12.19 2.79
N ARG A 66 14.50 -13.36 3.27
CA ARG A 66 14.01 -13.95 4.52
C ARG A 66 14.44 -13.13 5.73
N GLU A 67 15.67 -12.67 5.75
CA GLU A 67 16.23 -11.82 6.82
C GLU A 67 15.48 -10.49 6.89
N LEU A 68 15.29 -9.81 5.77
CA LEU A 68 14.51 -8.57 5.68
C LEU A 68 13.07 -8.76 6.21
N HIS A 69 12.40 -9.85 5.81
CA HIS A 69 11.08 -10.21 6.34
C HIS A 69 11.09 -10.52 7.84
N GLN A 70 12.20 -11.03 8.40
CA GLN A 70 12.32 -11.21 9.85
C GLN A 70 12.44 -9.87 10.58
N GLN A 71 13.20 -8.92 10.03
CA GLN A 71 13.35 -7.58 10.58
C GLN A 71 12.00 -6.83 10.56
N ASP A 72 11.29 -6.81 9.43
CA ASP A 72 9.95 -6.20 9.33
C ASP A 72 8.95 -6.84 10.31
N ARG A 73 9.02 -8.17 10.51
CA ARG A 73 8.19 -8.86 11.51
C ARG A 73 8.54 -8.47 12.94
N ALA A 74 9.81 -8.19 13.24
CA ALA A 74 10.22 -7.73 14.57
C ALA A 74 9.65 -6.33 14.85
N ILE A 75 9.76 -5.41 13.88
CA ILE A 75 9.16 -4.06 13.96
C ILE A 75 7.64 -4.17 14.13
N ARG A 76 6.97 -5.04 13.36
CA ARG A 76 5.53 -5.28 13.50
C ARG A 76 5.13 -5.77 14.89
N GLN A 77 5.97 -6.58 15.54
CA GLN A 77 5.73 -7.07 16.89
C GLN A 77 5.94 -5.98 17.93
N GLN A 78 6.98 -5.15 17.77
CA GLN A 78 7.21 -3.98 18.61
C GLN A 78 6.04 -3.00 18.55
N GLU A 79 5.55 -2.67 17.34
CA GLU A 79 4.36 -1.84 17.16
C GLU A 79 3.14 -2.37 17.93
N ARG A 80 2.95 -3.71 17.94
CA ARG A 80 1.83 -4.33 18.68
C ARG A 80 2.03 -4.27 20.18
N ALA A 81 3.26 -4.42 20.64
CA ALA A 81 3.60 -4.34 22.05
C ALA A 81 3.37 -2.92 22.58
N ASP A 82 3.87 -1.91 21.87
CA ASP A 82 3.66 -0.50 22.15
C ASP A 82 2.17 -0.16 22.12
N ALA A 83 1.45 -0.64 21.10
CA ALA A 83 0.01 -0.45 21.01
C ALA A 83 -0.76 -1.08 22.17
N ARG A 84 -0.36 -2.28 22.62
CA ARG A 84 -1.00 -2.93 23.78
C ARG A 84 -0.78 -2.15 25.07
N GLN A 85 0.38 -1.53 25.24
CA GLN A 85 0.69 -0.70 26.42
C GLN A 85 -0.14 0.59 26.42
N ASN A 86 -0.44 1.14 25.24
CA ASN A 86 -1.13 2.43 25.07
C ASN A 86 -2.58 2.26 24.56
N HIS A 87 -3.28 1.23 25.04
CA HIS A 87 -4.72 1.00 24.78
C HIS A 87 -5.14 1.00 23.30
N GLY A 88 -4.25 0.52 22.42
CA GLY A 88 -4.50 0.39 20.99
C GLY A 88 -3.80 1.44 20.12
N HIS A 89 -3.24 2.50 20.69
CA HIS A 89 -2.52 3.56 19.98
C HIS A 89 -1.01 3.46 20.17
N ILE A 90 -0.22 4.16 19.38
CA ILE A 90 1.20 4.38 19.69
C ILE A 90 1.45 5.86 19.94
N THR A 91 2.42 6.15 20.80
CA THR A 91 2.87 7.51 21.08
C THR A 91 3.64 8.07 19.90
N LYS A 92 3.87 9.39 19.90
CA LYS A 92 4.71 10.04 18.88
C LYS A 92 6.16 9.57 18.95
N GLN A 93 6.66 9.26 20.15
CA GLN A 93 8.03 8.82 20.33
C GLN A 93 8.22 7.39 19.84
N GLU A 94 7.30 6.48 20.17
CA GLU A 94 7.30 5.10 19.65
C GLU A 94 7.23 5.08 18.12
N GLN A 95 6.33 5.88 17.53
CA GLN A 95 6.26 6.03 16.08
C GLN A 95 7.61 6.46 15.48
N LYS A 96 8.28 7.44 16.09
CA LYS A 96 9.59 7.91 15.61
C LYS A 96 10.63 6.79 15.66
N THR A 97 10.66 6.01 16.73
CA THR A 97 11.55 4.86 16.88
C THR A 97 11.27 3.80 15.80
N LEU A 98 10.00 3.38 15.64
CA LEU A 98 9.58 2.42 14.63
C LEU A 98 9.94 2.90 13.21
N ASN A 99 9.66 4.17 12.89
CA ASN A 99 10.02 4.75 11.60
C ASN A 99 11.54 4.75 11.34
N GLN A 100 12.37 4.92 12.39
CA GLN A 100 13.83 4.84 12.27
C GLN A 100 14.32 3.42 12.02
N GLU A 101 13.71 2.43 12.67
CA GLU A 101 13.98 1.01 12.43
C GLU A 101 13.60 0.64 10.99
N GLU A 102 12.40 1.00 10.53
CA GLU A 102 11.97 0.78 9.13
C GLU A 102 12.88 1.49 8.13
N ASN A 103 13.39 2.68 8.44
CA ASN A 103 14.36 3.35 7.56
C ASN A 103 15.69 2.60 7.48
N THR A 104 16.07 1.88 8.54
CA THR A 104 17.27 1.04 8.55
C THR A 104 17.05 -0.17 7.65
N VAL A 105 15.95 -0.92 7.85
CA VAL A 105 15.57 -2.06 7.01
C VAL A 105 15.42 -1.63 5.55
N SER A 106 14.74 -0.52 5.28
CA SER A 106 14.50 -0.01 3.93
C SER A 106 15.78 0.28 3.15
N LYS A 107 16.89 0.59 3.82
CA LYS A 107 18.21 0.81 3.20
C LYS A 107 18.94 -0.49 2.91
N GLU A 108 18.55 -1.61 3.52
CA GLU A 108 19.10 -2.93 3.25
C GLU A 108 18.44 -3.61 2.05
N ILE A 109 17.18 -3.26 1.77
CA ILE A 109 16.45 -3.70 0.59
C ILE A 109 17.14 -3.16 -0.69
N GLY A 110 17.82 -4.04 -1.43
CA GLY A 110 18.49 -3.74 -2.70
C GLY A 110 20.01 -3.54 -2.59
N LYS A 111 20.60 -3.87 -1.44
CA LYS A 111 22.06 -4.00 -1.26
C LYS A 111 22.54 -5.41 -1.60
#